data_AF-A0A224AKB2-F1
#
_entry.id   AF-A0A224AKB2-F1
#
_cell.length_a   1.000
_cell.length_b   1.000
_cell.length_c   1.000
_cell.angle_alpha   90.00
_cell.angle_beta   90.00
_cell.angle_gamma   90.00
#
_symmetry.space_group_name_H-M   'P 1'
#
loop_
_entity.id
_entity.type
_entity.pdbx_description
1 polymer ?
#
loop_
_entity_poly.entity_id
_entity_poly.type
_entity_poly.pdbx_seq_one_letter_code
_entity_poly.pdbx_strand_id
1 'polypeptide(L)'
;MNIKNNIDTSIQYDAILRKCRTFLKKKLIENLQKKDINNILFLKIKNNKWIDVINLSIIAIIFYKKNIINMEIFFLRKNNIDIHNYYDIYTKKAKLLMIKKNFDYKEAWKIMDFSSIKDIIFQKLFRIQNMEKNLQDINNSYEKIYDNYIDILNYSIFMLIKIEK
;
A
#
# COMPACT_ATOMS: atom_id res chain seq x y z
N MET A 1 -2.78 -20.36 17.88
CA MET A 1 -1.81 -19.66 17.03
C MET A 1 -0.81 -18.98 17.94
N ASN A 2 0.48 -19.27 17.80
CA ASN A 2 1.47 -18.98 18.84
C ASN A 2 2.00 -17.53 18.72
N ILE A 3 2.16 -16.82 19.83
CA ILE A 3 2.67 -15.42 19.89
C ILE A 3 3.99 -15.28 19.10
N LYS A 4 4.82 -16.33 19.13
CA LYS A 4 6.09 -16.44 18.39
C LYS A 4 5.95 -16.26 16.87
N ASN A 5 4.86 -16.74 16.26
CA ASN A 5 4.67 -16.65 14.80
C ASN A 5 4.34 -15.22 14.36
N ASN A 6 3.55 -14.50 15.16
CA ASN A 6 3.19 -13.11 14.88
C ASN A 6 4.40 -12.18 15.05
N ILE A 7 5.29 -12.49 16.00
CA ILE A 7 6.57 -11.81 16.16
C ILE A 7 7.45 -12.00 14.91
N ASP A 8 7.57 -13.23 14.40
CA ASP A 8 8.36 -13.51 13.19
C ASP A 8 7.82 -12.75 11.97
N THR A 9 6.50 -12.75 11.76
CA THR A 9 5.90 -11.99 10.64
C THR A 9 6.05 -10.48 10.80
N SER A 10 5.93 -9.95 12.01
CA SER A 10 6.18 -8.53 12.29
C SER A 10 7.62 -8.12 11.95
N ILE A 11 8.61 -8.97 12.26
CA ILE A 11 10.02 -8.74 11.94
C ILE A 11 10.26 -8.79 10.42
N GLN A 12 9.72 -9.81 9.74
CA GLN A 12 9.80 -9.94 8.28
C GLN A 12 9.19 -8.72 7.58
N TYR A 13 8.03 -8.26 8.08
CA TYR A 13 7.34 -7.08 7.58
C TYR A 13 8.21 -5.80 7.70
N ASP A 14 8.87 -5.58 8.85
CA ASP A 14 9.80 -4.45 9.02
C ASP A 14 11.02 -4.53 8.11
N ALA A 15 11.55 -5.73 7.87
CA ALA A 15 12.67 -5.93 6.95
C ALA A 15 12.28 -5.53 5.50
N ILE A 16 11.11 -5.98 5.03
CA ILE A 16 10.58 -5.60 3.71
C ILE A 16 10.38 -4.09 3.60
N LEU A 17 9.79 -3.45 4.61
CA LEU A 17 9.56 -2.01 4.59
C LEU A 17 10.85 -1.21 4.53
N ARG A 18 11.87 -1.59 5.32
CA ARG A 18 13.19 -0.95 5.27
C ARG A 18 13.81 -1.09 3.88
N LYS A 19 13.73 -2.28 3.28
CA LYS A 19 14.17 -2.51 1.90
C LYS A 19 13.40 -1.64 0.91
N CYS A 20 12.08 -1.59 0.96
CA CYS A 20 11.29 -0.79 0.02
C CYS A 20 11.58 0.71 0.12
N ARG A 21 11.84 1.21 1.34
CA ARG A 21 12.22 2.61 1.59
C ARG A 21 13.53 2.99 0.89
N THR A 22 14.54 2.13 0.86
CA THR A 22 15.81 2.43 0.17
C THR A 22 15.65 2.52 -1.35
N PHE A 23 14.65 1.83 -1.91
CA PHE A 23 14.30 1.87 -3.34
C PHE A 23 13.29 2.97 -3.70
N LEU A 24 12.87 3.82 -2.75
CA LEU A 24 12.02 4.96 -3.03
C LEU A 24 12.80 6.00 -3.85
N LYS A 25 12.81 5.83 -5.18
CA LYS A 25 13.53 6.71 -6.10
C LYS A 25 12.82 8.05 -6.22
N LYS A 26 13.58 9.14 -6.10
CA LYS A 26 13.15 10.53 -6.36
C LYS A 26 12.42 10.67 -7.71
N LYS A 27 12.87 9.95 -8.74
CA LYS A 27 12.26 9.91 -10.08
C LYS A 27 10.84 9.33 -10.13
N LEU A 28 10.47 8.45 -9.20
CA LEU A 28 9.12 7.87 -9.10
C LEU A 28 8.11 8.90 -8.57
N ILE A 29 8.61 9.91 -7.87
CA ILE A 29 7.85 10.99 -7.24
C ILE A 29 7.71 12.19 -8.20
N GLU A 30 8.68 12.46 -9.08
CA GLU A 30 8.71 13.73 -9.82
C GLU A 30 7.62 13.91 -10.89
N ASN A 31 7.08 12.83 -11.50
CA ASN A 31 6.12 12.91 -12.61
C ASN A 31 4.77 12.19 -12.35
N LEU A 32 4.48 11.77 -11.12
CA LEU A 32 3.30 10.94 -10.83
C LEU A 32 2.05 11.81 -10.62
N GLN A 33 1.09 11.78 -11.55
CA GLN A 33 -0.23 12.36 -11.33
C GLN A 33 -1.15 11.35 -10.62
N LYS A 34 -2.02 11.83 -9.73
CA LYS A 34 -2.97 10.97 -8.99
C LYS A 34 -3.82 10.10 -9.93
N LYS A 35 -4.28 10.68 -11.05
CA LYS A 35 -5.08 9.97 -12.06
C LYS A 35 -4.38 8.75 -12.66
N ASP A 36 -3.05 8.72 -12.61
CA ASP A 36 -2.25 7.65 -13.21
C ASP A 36 -1.86 6.57 -12.19
N ILE A 37 -2.02 6.80 -10.88
CA ILE A 37 -1.57 5.87 -9.83
C ILE A 37 -2.20 4.50 -9.99
N ASN A 38 -3.52 4.43 -10.21
CA ASN A 38 -4.22 3.15 -10.32
C ASN A 38 -3.81 2.37 -11.57
N ASN A 39 -3.56 3.08 -12.68
CA ASN A 39 -3.08 2.46 -13.93
C ASN A 39 -1.64 1.96 -13.77
N ILE A 40 -0.77 2.73 -13.12
CA ILE A 40 0.61 2.32 -12.85
C ILE A 40 0.61 1.13 -11.87
N LEU A 41 -0.17 1.18 -10.78
CA LEU A 41 -0.33 0.06 -9.86
C LEU A 41 -0.76 -1.21 -10.61
N PHE A 42 -1.77 -1.12 -11.47
CA PHE A 42 -2.21 -2.25 -12.29
C PHE A 42 -1.06 -2.88 -13.09
N LEU A 43 -0.29 -2.06 -13.81
CA LEU A 43 0.86 -2.53 -14.59
C LEU A 43 1.95 -3.16 -13.70
N LYS A 44 2.23 -2.57 -12.54
CA LYS A 44 3.24 -3.08 -11.60
C LYS A 44 2.81 -4.40 -10.96
N ILE A 45 1.53 -4.55 -10.60
CA ILE A 45 0.98 -5.81 -10.09
C ILE A 45 1.02 -6.88 -11.19
N LYS A 46 0.60 -6.55 -12.42
CA LYS A 46 0.64 -7.47 -13.57
C LYS A 46 2.05 -8.03 -13.78
N ASN A 47 3.06 -7.16 -13.71
CA ASN A 47 4.47 -7.48 -13.92
C ASN A 47 5.23 -7.93 -12.64
N ASN A 48 4.53 -8.25 -11.55
CA ASN A 48 5.11 -8.71 -10.27
C ASN A 48 6.19 -7.78 -9.69
N LYS A 49 6.07 -6.47 -9.91
CA LYS A 49 7.01 -5.45 -9.41
C LYS A 49 6.63 -4.99 -8.00
N TRP A 50 6.67 -5.89 -7.03
CA TRP A 50 6.08 -5.68 -5.70
C TRP A 50 6.69 -4.53 -4.88
N ILE A 51 7.99 -4.25 -5.02
CA ILE A 51 8.62 -3.07 -4.39
C ILE A 51 7.98 -1.77 -4.91
N ASP A 52 7.73 -1.69 -6.22
CA ASP A 52 7.05 -0.54 -6.82
C ASP A 52 5.60 -0.44 -6.33
N VAL A 53 4.88 -1.57 -6.24
CA VAL A 53 3.50 -1.62 -5.73
C VAL A 53 3.41 -1.10 -4.30
N ILE A 54 4.32 -1.53 -3.42
CA ILE A 54 4.40 -1.09 -2.02
C ILE A 54 4.62 0.43 -1.94
N ASN A 55 5.63 0.93 -2.64
CA ASN A 55 5.95 2.36 -2.62
C ASN A 55 4.83 3.21 -3.21
N LEU A 56 4.21 2.79 -4.32
CA LEU A 56 3.06 3.47 -4.92
C LEU A 56 1.84 3.46 -4.01
N SER A 57 1.60 2.36 -3.28
CA SER A 57 0.49 2.28 -2.32
C SER A 57 0.68 3.28 -1.18
N ILE A 58 1.90 3.41 -0.65
CA ILE A 58 2.21 4.40 0.39
C ILE A 58 2.01 5.83 -0.14
N ILE A 59 2.46 6.13 -1.35
CA ILE A 59 2.24 7.43 -1.99
C ILE A 59 0.74 7.72 -2.15
N ALA A 60 -0.03 6.74 -2.61
CA ALA A 60 -1.49 6.87 -2.75
C ALA A 60 -2.16 7.17 -1.40
N ILE A 61 -1.78 6.44 -0.35
CA ILE A 61 -2.26 6.65 1.03
C ILE A 61 -1.97 8.09 1.49
N ILE A 62 -0.76 8.60 1.22
CA ILE A 62 -0.37 9.97 1.57
C ILE A 62 -1.25 10.99 0.83
N PHE A 63 -1.47 10.82 -0.48
CA PHE A 63 -2.29 11.74 -1.27
C PHE A 63 -3.73 11.78 -0.80
N TYR A 64 -4.32 10.61 -0.54
CA TYR A 64 -5.69 10.51 -0.03
C TYR A 64 -5.84 11.12 1.36
N LYS A 65 -4.92 10.84 2.29
CA LYS A 65 -5.07 11.34 3.67
C LYS A 65 -4.78 12.83 3.82
N LYS A 66 -3.96 13.40 2.94
CA LYS A 66 -3.68 14.84 2.93
C LYS A 66 -4.65 15.66 2.09
N ASN A 67 -5.68 15.02 1.53
CA ASN A 67 -6.64 15.67 0.66
C ASN A 67 -5.96 16.42 -0.50
N ILE A 68 -4.80 15.91 -0.96
CA ILE A 68 -4.04 16.46 -2.09
C ILE A 68 -4.70 15.90 -3.35
N ILE A 69 -5.96 16.26 -3.54
CA ILE A 69 -6.82 15.71 -4.59
C ILE A 69 -6.57 16.42 -5.92
N ASN A 70 -5.91 17.59 -5.93
CA ASN A 70 -5.71 18.41 -7.12
C ASN A 70 -4.32 19.04 -7.30
N MET A 71 -3.26 18.53 -6.66
CA MET A 71 -1.95 19.13 -6.79
C MET A 71 -0.91 18.13 -7.25
N GLU A 72 -0.29 18.46 -8.39
CA GLU A 72 1.00 17.93 -8.79
C GLU A 72 1.94 17.87 -7.58
N ILE A 73 2.73 16.81 -7.52
CA ILE A 73 3.76 16.59 -6.50
C ILE A 73 4.72 17.79 -6.35
N PHE A 74 4.78 18.64 -7.38
CA PHE A 74 5.41 19.97 -7.35
C PHE A 74 5.04 20.82 -6.12
N PHE A 75 3.81 20.72 -5.60
CA PHE A 75 3.38 21.48 -4.41
C PHE A 75 3.90 20.91 -3.08
N LEU A 76 4.21 19.61 -2.99
CA LEU A 76 4.83 19.01 -1.80
C LEU A 76 6.22 19.61 -1.54
N ARG A 77 6.97 19.83 -2.63
CA ARG A 77 8.32 20.40 -2.61
C ARG A 77 8.31 21.90 -2.26
N LYS A 78 7.26 22.63 -2.65
CA LYS A 78 7.09 24.07 -2.32
C LYS A 78 6.69 24.31 -0.87
N ASN A 79 6.05 23.33 -0.22
CA ASN A 79 5.55 23.42 1.16
C ASN A 79 6.41 22.67 2.19
N ASN A 80 7.64 22.25 1.85
CA ASN A 80 8.53 21.47 2.75
C ASN A 80 7.88 20.20 3.35
N ILE A 81 6.97 19.55 2.60
CA ILE A 81 6.37 18.31 3.07
C ILE A 81 7.38 17.18 2.90
N ASP A 82 7.93 16.71 4.02
CA ASP A 82 8.83 15.57 4.04
C ASP A 82 8.06 14.25 3.83
N ILE A 83 8.13 13.74 2.61
CA ILE A 83 7.54 12.45 2.21
C ILE A 83 8.07 11.32 3.08
N HIS A 84 9.32 11.39 3.56
CA HIS A 84 9.90 10.35 4.40
C HIS A 84 9.22 10.27 5.76
N ASN A 85 8.90 11.41 6.38
CA ASN A 85 8.15 11.44 7.64
C ASN A 85 6.75 10.82 7.46
N TYR A 86 6.05 11.16 6.37
CA TYR A 86 4.75 10.56 6.10
C TYR A 86 4.83 9.07 5.78
N TYR A 87 5.88 8.64 5.07
CA TYR A 87 6.14 7.23 4.80
C TYR A 87 6.19 6.44 6.12
N ASP A 88 6.92 6.94 7.12
CA ASP A 88 7.05 6.27 8.42
C ASP A 88 5.74 6.23 9.19
N ILE A 89 4.97 7.32 9.15
CA ILE A 89 3.65 7.38 9.79
C ILE A 89 2.70 6.33 9.19
N TYR A 90 2.61 6.26 7.88
CA TYR A 90 1.63 5.39 7.22
C TYR A 90 2.05 3.92 7.17
N THR A 91 3.35 3.63 7.08
CA THR A 91 3.85 2.26 7.24
C THR A 91 3.60 1.72 8.64
N LYS A 92 3.77 2.55 9.69
CA LYS A 92 3.41 2.18 11.07
C LYS A 92 1.92 1.87 11.20
N LYS A 93 1.04 2.68 10.60
CA LYS A 93 -0.42 2.43 10.58
C LYS A 93 -0.77 1.13 9.86
N ALA A 94 -0.18 0.89 8.69
CA ALA A 94 -0.39 -0.33 7.92
C ALA A 94 0.06 -1.57 8.70
N LYS A 95 1.22 -1.49 9.39
CA LYS A 95 1.72 -2.55 10.26
C LYS A 95 0.77 -2.84 11.43
N LEU A 96 0.25 -1.82 12.11
CA LEU A 96 -0.71 -2.01 13.20
C LEU A 96 -1.98 -2.73 12.71
N LEU A 97 -2.50 -2.34 11.53
CA LEU A 97 -3.63 -3.04 10.93
C LEU A 97 -3.27 -4.48 10.55
N MET A 98 -2.08 -4.71 10.01
CA MET A 98 -1.57 -6.03 9.67
C MET A 98 -1.51 -6.94 10.90
N ILE A 99 -0.97 -6.45 12.03
CA ILE A 99 -0.89 -7.22 13.28
C ILE A 99 -2.30 -7.62 13.75
N LYS A 100 -3.25 -6.68 13.73
CA LYS A 100 -4.65 -6.96 14.09
C LYS A 100 -5.25 -8.03 13.17
N LYS A 101 -5.14 -7.86 11.85
CA LYS A 101 -5.69 -8.82 10.87
C LYS A 101 -5.02 -10.19 10.96
N ASN A 102 -3.70 -10.26 11.18
CA ASN A 102 -3.01 -11.54 11.35
C ASN A 102 -3.48 -12.30 12.58
N PHE A 103 -3.81 -11.59 13.66
CA PHE A 103 -4.45 -12.19 14.83
C PHE A 103 -5.84 -12.72 14.48
N ASP A 104 -6.69 -11.89 13.86
CA ASP A 104 -8.08 -12.23 13.52
C ASP A 104 -8.17 -13.42 12.52
N TYR A 105 -7.31 -13.43 11.50
CA TYR A 105 -7.31 -14.42 10.42
C TYR A 105 -6.25 -15.52 10.58
N LYS A 106 -5.62 -15.59 11.75
CA LYS A 106 -4.62 -16.60 12.09
C LYS A 106 -3.50 -16.79 11.05
N GLU A 107 -2.98 -15.69 10.48
CA GLU A 107 -1.97 -15.71 9.40
C GLU A 107 -2.37 -16.56 8.17
N ALA A 108 -3.67 -16.61 7.83
CA ALA A 108 -4.17 -17.36 6.67
C ALA A 108 -3.38 -17.08 5.38
N TRP A 109 -2.86 -15.86 5.19
CA TRP A 109 -2.02 -15.50 4.05
C TRP A 109 -0.80 -16.42 3.84
N LYS A 110 -0.26 -17.05 4.89
CA LYS A 110 0.89 -17.96 4.78
C LYS A 110 0.57 -19.19 3.92
N ILE A 111 -0.65 -19.71 4.02
CA ILE A 111 -1.11 -20.88 3.27
C ILE A 111 -1.77 -20.52 1.93
N MET A 112 -1.99 -19.23 1.67
CA MET A 112 -2.53 -18.78 0.38
C MET A 112 -1.49 -18.87 -0.73
N ASP A 113 -1.92 -19.24 -1.93
CA ASP A 113 -1.06 -19.21 -3.11
C ASP A 113 -0.78 -17.79 -3.59
N PHE A 114 0.30 -17.64 -4.34
CA PHE A 114 0.71 -16.36 -4.94
C PHE A 114 -0.38 -15.75 -5.82
N SER A 115 -1.12 -16.58 -6.58
CA SER A 115 -2.26 -16.13 -7.39
C SER A 115 -3.38 -15.57 -6.52
N SER A 116 -3.76 -16.26 -5.45
CA SER A 116 -4.85 -15.82 -4.55
C SER A 116 -4.53 -14.47 -3.89
N ILE A 117 -3.29 -14.27 -3.44
CA ILE A 117 -2.88 -12.98 -2.88
C ILE A 117 -2.92 -11.89 -3.97
N LYS A 118 -2.43 -12.18 -5.17
CA LYS A 118 -2.49 -11.25 -6.32
C LYS A 118 -3.92 -10.88 -6.70
N ASP A 119 -4.84 -11.83 -6.69
CA ASP A 119 -6.26 -11.61 -6.99
C ASP A 119 -6.93 -10.71 -5.94
N ILE A 120 -6.62 -10.90 -4.65
CA ILE A 120 -7.08 -9.99 -3.60
C ILE A 120 -6.56 -8.57 -3.85
N ILE A 121 -5.29 -8.41 -4.23
CA ILE A 121 -4.72 -7.09 -4.54
C ILE A 121 -5.46 -6.45 -5.72
N PHE A 122 -5.75 -7.20 -6.79
CA PHE A 122 -6.55 -6.70 -7.91
C PHE A 122 -7.97 -6.33 -7.49
N GLN A 123 -8.63 -7.15 -6.68
CA GLN A 123 -9.98 -6.86 -6.17
C GLN A 123 -10.02 -5.52 -5.43
N LYS A 124 -9.02 -5.25 -4.59
CA LYS A 124 -8.89 -3.97 -3.87
C LYS A 124 -8.66 -2.80 -4.82
N LEU A 125 -7.79 -2.98 -5.82
CA LEU A 125 -7.52 -1.95 -6.82
C LEU A 125 -8.76 -1.60 -7.65
N PHE A 126 -9.48 -2.61 -8.15
CA PHE A 126 -10.72 -2.39 -8.90
C PHE A 126 -11.81 -1.76 -8.04
N ARG A 127 -11.88 -2.12 -6.76
CA ARG A 127 -12.79 -1.46 -5.82
C ARG A 127 -12.47 0.03 -5.66
N ILE A 128 -11.19 0.39 -5.56
CA ILE A 128 -10.76 1.80 -5.52
C ILE A 128 -11.21 2.53 -6.79
N GLN A 129 -10.92 1.98 -7.97
CA GLN A 129 -11.30 2.59 -9.25
C GLN A 129 -12.82 2.80 -9.36
N ASN A 130 -13.62 1.85 -8.88
CA ASN A 130 -15.07 1.99 -8.85
C ASN A 130 -15.53 3.09 -7.88
N MET A 131 -14.94 3.16 -6.68
CA MET A 131 -15.27 4.20 -5.70
C MET A 131 -14.86 5.60 -6.17
N GLU A 132 -13.74 5.72 -6.89
CA GLU A 132 -13.30 6.99 -7.48
C GLU A 132 -14.25 7.50 -8.58
N LYS A 133 -14.90 6.60 -9.32
CA LYS A 133 -15.90 6.98 -10.33
C LYS A 133 -17.22 7.42 -9.71
N ASN A 134 -17.60 6.83 -8.57
CA ASN A 134 -18.90 7.05 -7.92
C ASN A 134 -18.73 7.80 -6.59
N LEU A 135 -17.83 8.80 -6.53
CA LEU A 135 -17.48 9.49 -5.29
C LEU A 135 -18.69 10.15 -4.60
N GLN A 136 -19.66 10.64 -5.39
CA GLN A 136 -20.86 11.32 -4.92
C GLN A 136 -21.89 10.35 -4.31
N ASP A 137 -21.87 9.08 -4.72
CA ASP A 137 -22.88 8.08 -4.31
C ASP A 137 -22.46 7.27 -3.07
N ILE A 138 -21.21 7.40 -2.65
CA ILE A 138 -20.62 6.56 -1.60
C ILE A 138 -20.22 7.42 -0.41
N ASN A 139 -21.04 7.35 0.65
CA ASN A 139 -20.69 7.93 1.94
C ASN A 139 -19.32 7.41 2.42
N ASN A 140 -18.48 8.33 2.88
CA ASN A 140 -17.10 8.09 3.33
C ASN A 140 -16.21 7.41 2.27
N SER A 141 -16.45 7.67 0.98
CA SER A 141 -15.67 7.12 -0.14
C SER A 141 -14.16 7.31 0.03
N TYR A 142 -13.71 8.48 0.48
CA TYR A 142 -12.29 8.77 0.71
C TYR A 142 -11.64 7.89 1.78
N GLU A 143 -12.32 7.65 2.90
CA GLU A 143 -11.82 6.76 3.97
C GLU A 143 -11.77 5.31 3.48
N LYS A 144 -12.83 4.86 2.79
CA LYS A 144 -12.87 3.52 2.20
C LYS A 144 -11.77 3.32 1.15
N ILE A 145 -11.49 4.30 0.30
CA ILE A 145 -10.39 4.23 -0.68
C ILE A 145 -9.04 4.13 0.04
N TYR A 146 -8.81 4.98 1.04
CA TYR A 146 -7.61 4.94 1.87
C TYR A 146 -7.37 3.56 2.49
N ASP A 147 -8.40 2.93 3.05
CA ASP A 147 -8.31 1.59 3.64
C ASP A 147 -7.97 0.51 2.60
N ASN A 148 -8.51 0.62 1.39
CA ASN A 148 -8.19 -0.33 0.32
C ASN A 148 -6.74 -0.21 -0.16
N TYR A 149 -6.15 0.99 -0.15
CA TYR A 149 -4.71 1.12 -0.42
C TYR A 149 -3.84 0.52 0.70
N ILE A 150 -4.26 0.63 1.97
CA ILE A 150 -3.57 -0.07 3.07
C ILE A 150 -3.63 -1.58 2.88
N ASP A 151 -4.77 -2.11 2.44
CA ASP A 151 -4.88 -3.54 2.12
C ASP A 151 -3.94 -3.95 0.98
N ILE A 152 -3.89 -3.19 -0.12
CA ILE A 152 -2.94 -3.43 -1.22
C ILE A 152 -1.49 -3.44 -0.69
N LEU A 153 -1.13 -2.46 0.15
CA LEU A 153 0.18 -2.38 0.78
C LEU A 153 0.50 -3.65 1.58
N ASN A 154 -0.40 -4.06 2.49
CA ASN A 154 -0.19 -5.23 3.35
C ASN A 154 -0.05 -6.54 2.56
N TYR A 155 -0.95 -6.79 1.61
CA TYR A 155 -0.87 -8.00 0.78
C TYR A 155 0.35 -8.00 -0.15
N SER A 156 0.79 -6.84 -0.63
CA SER A 156 2.03 -6.73 -1.41
C SER A 156 3.27 -7.02 -0.58
N ILE A 157 3.28 -6.64 0.71
CA ILE A 157 4.37 -7.02 1.63
C ILE A 157 4.34 -8.53 1.89
N PHE A 158 3.17 -9.14 2.10
CA PHE A 158 3.05 -10.59 2.22
C PHE A 158 3.58 -11.32 0.97
N MET A 159 3.31 -10.80 -0.24
CA MET A 159 3.91 -11.35 -1.46
C MET A 159 5.43 -11.33 -1.41
N LEU A 160 6.06 -10.21 -1.02
CA LEU A 160 7.51 -10.13 -0.92
C LEU A 160 8.07 -11.06 0.16
N ILE A 161 7.42 -11.15 1.34
CA ILE A 161 7.83 -12.09 2.39
C ILE A 161 7.81 -13.53 1.87
N LYS A 162 6.80 -13.91 1.07
CA LYS A 162 6.74 -15.25 0.47
C LYS A 162 7.78 -15.48 -0.62
N ILE A 163 8.16 -14.45 -1.38
CA ILE A 163 9.18 -14.54 -2.45
C ILE A 163 10.60 -14.63 -1.87
N GLU A 164 10.86 -13.98 -0.73
CA GLU A 164 12.18 -13.98 -0.08
C GLU A 164 12.44 -15.20 0.82
N LYS A 165 11.46 -16.08 0.98
CA LYS A 165 11.60 -17.37 1.66
C LYS A 165 12.03 -18.45 0.67
#